data_AF-A0A0E3NEG7-F1
#
_entry.id   AF-A0A0E3NEG7-F1
#
_cell.length_a   1.000
_cell.length_b   1.000
_cell.length_c   1.000
_cell.angle_alpha   90.00
_cell.angle_beta   90.00
_cell.angle_gamma   90.00
#
_symmetry.space_group_name_H-M   'P 1'
#
loop_
_entity.id
_entity.type
_entity.pdbx_description
1 polymer ?
#
loop_
_entity_poly.entity_id
_entity_poly.type
_entity_poly.pdbx_seq_one_letter_code
_entity_poly.pdbx_strand_id
1 'polypeptide(L)'
;MNLICNVHYGVKFNNAFWDGEQITLGDGDSARFASFAKSLDVIAHELGHGIVENTAKLVYKGQSGALNEHFADVFGTVITQLAENQTADTADWLIGDEIMGPDLYGEALRSMSEPGTAYDNSILGKDPQPAHVKDMYTGTEDQGGVHINSGIMNKAFYLTAIEIGTDEAALIWYNALQNLWPTANFKEAVGEIVRAARILAKNKRVDKNATQRVRTAFREVGLF
;
A
#
# COMPACT_ATOMS: atom_id res chain seq x y z
N MET A 1 22.34 -8.16 -2.30
CA MET A 1 21.74 -7.27 -3.31
C MET A 1 22.17 -5.87 -2.97
N ASN A 2 22.60 -5.07 -3.95
CA ASN A 2 22.86 -3.64 -3.75
C ASN A 2 21.53 -2.90 -3.89
N LEU A 3 21.34 -1.85 -3.10
CA LEU A 3 20.22 -0.92 -3.30
C LEU A 3 20.71 0.21 -4.20
N ILE A 4 20.12 0.38 -5.38
CA ILE A 4 20.45 1.44 -6.33
C ILE A 4 19.25 2.38 -6.44
N CYS A 5 19.49 3.68 -6.29
CA CYS A 5 18.47 4.71 -6.38
C CYS A 5 18.98 5.83 -7.30
N ASN A 6 18.25 6.10 -8.38
CA ASN A 6 18.54 7.15 -9.34
C ASN A 6 17.60 8.34 -9.11
N VAL A 7 18.19 9.52 -8.92
CA VAL A 7 17.47 10.79 -8.73
C VAL A 7 17.67 11.70 -9.93
N HIS A 8 16.93 12.80 -9.99
CA HIS A 8 16.96 13.75 -11.12
C HIS A 8 16.61 13.09 -12.45
N TYR A 9 15.72 12.10 -12.41
CA TYR A 9 15.32 11.38 -13.61
C TYR A 9 14.40 12.24 -14.48
N GLY A 10 14.75 12.36 -15.76
CA GLY A 10 13.99 13.13 -16.73
C GLY A 10 14.01 14.65 -16.47
N VAL A 11 13.00 15.35 -16.98
CA VAL A 11 12.81 16.81 -16.77
C VAL A 11 11.39 17.01 -16.30
N LYS A 12 11.20 17.57 -15.10
CA LYS A 12 9.88 17.75 -14.47
C LYS A 12 9.05 16.45 -14.46
N PHE A 13 9.72 15.34 -14.16
CA PHE A 13 9.11 14.03 -14.19
C PHE A 13 8.28 13.81 -12.92
N ASN A 14 6.97 13.66 -13.08
CA ASN A 14 6.02 13.49 -11.99
C ASN A 14 5.76 12.01 -11.70
N ASN A 15 6.82 11.24 -11.46
CA ASN A 15 6.67 9.84 -11.07
C ASN A 15 7.90 9.30 -10.35
N ALA A 16 7.70 8.18 -9.65
CA ALA A 16 8.71 7.26 -9.16
C ALA A 16 8.39 5.86 -9.70
N PHE A 17 9.39 4.98 -9.79
CA PHE A 17 9.16 3.57 -10.12
C PHE A 17 10.34 2.67 -9.73
N TRP A 18 10.03 1.43 -9.40
CA TRP A 18 10.93 0.27 -9.46
C TRP A 18 10.95 -0.34 -10.86
N ASP A 19 12.15 -0.55 -11.43
CA ASP A 19 12.30 -1.09 -12.80
C ASP A 19 12.68 -2.58 -12.88
N GLY A 20 12.78 -3.27 -11.73
CA GLY A 20 13.27 -4.64 -11.62
C GLY A 20 14.68 -4.75 -11.03
N GLU A 21 15.46 -3.68 -11.07
CA GLU A 21 16.83 -3.67 -10.54
C GLU A 21 17.11 -2.48 -9.60
N GLN A 22 16.43 -1.36 -9.80
CA GLN A 22 16.72 -0.10 -9.12
C GLN A 22 15.47 0.77 -8.97
N ILE A 23 15.52 1.73 -8.05
CA ILE A 23 14.51 2.79 -7.94
C ILE A 23 14.91 3.97 -8.80
N THR A 24 13.92 4.57 -9.45
CA THR A 24 14.07 5.83 -10.18
C THR A 24 13.09 6.87 -9.65
N LEU A 25 13.59 8.08 -9.35
CA LEU A 25 12.83 9.17 -8.73
C LEU A 25 12.90 10.44 -9.59
N GLY A 26 11.74 10.97 -9.95
CA GLY A 26 11.60 12.26 -10.61
C GLY A 26 11.67 13.45 -9.64
N ASP A 27 12.05 14.62 -10.17
CA ASP A 27 12.10 15.87 -9.40
C ASP A 27 10.73 16.56 -9.24
N GLY A 28 9.69 16.05 -9.91
CA GLY A 28 8.40 16.72 -9.99
C GLY A 28 8.46 18.02 -10.81
N ASP A 29 7.30 18.61 -11.08
CA ASP A 29 7.16 19.86 -11.84
C ASP A 29 7.22 21.12 -10.98
N SER A 30 7.44 20.97 -9.67
CA SER A 30 7.48 22.01 -8.63
C SER A 30 6.16 22.76 -8.39
N ALA A 31 5.10 22.41 -9.12
CA ALA A 31 3.78 23.03 -9.00
C ALA A 31 2.80 22.02 -8.37
N ARG A 32 2.59 20.89 -9.06
CA ARG A 32 1.75 19.78 -8.62
C ARG A 32 2.53 18.83 -7.75
N PHE A 33 3.74 18.47 -8.16
CA PHE A 33 4.58 17.54 -7.41
C PHE A 33 5.94 18.16 -7.11
N ALA A 34 6.38 17.99 -5.86
CA ALA A 34 7.76 18.17 -5.46
C ALA A 34 8.58 16.93 -5.84
N SER A 35 9.87 16.94 -5.49
CA SER A 35 10.76 15.79 -5.75
C SER A 35 10.25 14.56 -5.01
N PHE A 36 10.15 13.44 -5.73
CA PHE A 36 9.72 12.15 -5.17
C PHE A 36 10.76 11.57 -4.19
N ALA A 37 11.99 12.09 -4.21
CA ALA A 37 13.02 11.74 -3.23
C ALA A 37 12.81 12.37 -1.85
N LYS A 38 11.80 13.23 -1.68
CA LYS A 38 11.46 13.80 -0.38
C LYS A 38 10.68 12.86 0.52
N SER A 39 9.97 11.90 -0.08
CA SER A 39 8.93 11.13 0.59
C SER A 39 9.42 9.73 0.92
N LEU A 40 9.51 9.44 2.22
CA LEU A 40 10.04 8.15 2.69
C LEU A 40 9.11 6.99 2.31
N ASP A 41 7.81 7.18 2.46
CA ASP A 41 6.78 6.21 2.12
C ASP A 41 6.74 5.92 0.61
N VAL A 42 6.93 6.92 -0.27
CA VAL A 42 7.07 6.69 -1.72
C VAL A 42 8.33 5.88 -2.04
N ILE A 43 9.49 6.23 -1.45
CA ILE A 43 10.72 5.45 -1.66
C ILE A 43 10.55 4.01 -1.18
N ALA A 44 9.94 3.83 -0.01
CA ALA A 44 9.67 2.52 0.57
C ALA A 44 8.61 1.72 -0.21
N HIS A 45 7.62 2.39 -0.81
CA HIS A 45 6.66 1.81 -1.74
C HIS A 45 7.39 1.21 -2.96
N GLU A 46 8.28 1.97 -3.59
CA GLU A 46 9.06 1.45 -4.73
C GLU A 46 9.95 0.26 -4.34
N LEU A 47 10.57 0.29 -3.15
CA LEU A 47 11.28 -0.88 -2.62
C LEU A 47 10.33 -2.07 -2.38
N GLY A 48 9.10 -1.78 -1.98
CA GLY A 48 8.03 -2.76 -1.77
C GLY A 48 7.76 -3.60 -3.02
N HIS A 49 7.75 -2.99 -4.21
CA HIS A 49 7.64 -3.74 -5.47
C HIS A 49 8.76 -4.77 -5.64
N GLY A 50 10.00 -4.41 -5.32
CA GLY A 50 11.13 -5.35 -5.34
C GLY A 50 10.95 -6.53 -4.38
N ILE A 51 10.32 -6.31 -3.22
CA ILE A 51 9.96 -7.39 -2.28
C ILE A 51 8.87 -8.28 -2.88
N VAL A 52 7.82 -7.70 -3.46
CA VAL A 52 6.73 -8.46 -4.10
C VAL A 52 7.26 -9.30 -5.27
N GLU A 53 8.14 -8.73 -6.09
CA GLU A 53 8.78 -9.42 -7.22
C GLU A 53 9.63 -10.62 -6.78
N ASN A 54 10.34 -10.50 -5.65
CA ASN A 54 11.19 -11.56 -5.13
C ASN A 54 10.44 -12.56 -4.23
N THR A 55 9.13 -12.38 -4.04
CA THR A 55 8.27 -13.27 -3.24
C THR A 55 7.11 -13.81 -4.07
N ALA A 56 5.94 -13.18 -3.99
CA ALA A 56 4.70 -13.65 -4.60
C ALA A 56 4.64 -13.49 -6.13
N LYS A 57 5.46 -12.59 -6.69
CA LYS A 57 5.49 -12.27 -8.13
C LYS A 57 4.11 -11.88 -8.67
N LEU A 58 3.37 -11.09 -7.89
CA LEU A 58 2.01 -10.67 -8.22
C LEU A 58 1.99 -9.95 -9.57
N VAL A 59 1.25 -10.52 -10.52
CA VAL A 59 1.07 -9.96 -11.86
C VAL A 59 0.41 -8.60 -11.72
N TYR A 60 1.01 -7.58 -12.33
CA TYR A 60 0.57 -6.19 -12.27
C TYR A 60 -0.68 -5.93 -13.15
N LYS A 61 -1.80 -6.60 -12.82
CA LYS A 61 -3.08 -6.50 -13.53
C LYS A 61 -4.24 -6.92 -12.63
N GLY A 62 -5.36 -6.19 -12.69
CA GLY A 62 -6.57 -6.50 -11.95
C GLY A 62 -6.30 -6.66 -10.45
N GLN A 63 -6.92 -7.67 -9.82
CA GLN A 63 -6.78 -7.88 -8.36
C GLN A 63 -5.36 -8.27 -7.93
N SER A 64 -4.60 -9.04 -8.73
CA SER A 64 -3.22 -9.35 -8.37
C SER A 64 -2.34 -8.09 -8.43
N GLY A 65 -2.60 -7.19 -9.37
CA GLY A 65 -1.92 -5.90 -9.44
C GLY A 65 -2.33 -4.97 -8.30
N ALA A 66 -3.61 -4.95 -7.93
CA ALA A 66 -4.07 -4.22 -6.76
C ALA A 66 -3.49 -4.76 -5.45
N LEU A 67 -3.23 -6.06 -5.36
CA LEU A 67 -2.47 -6.64 -4.26
C LEU A 67 -0.99 -6.21 -4.30
N ASN A 68 -0.38 -6.12 -5.49
CA ASN A 68 0.99 -5.65 -5.65
C ASN A 68 1.14 -4.22 -5.10
N GLU A 69 0.29 -3.29 -5.56
CA GLU A 69 0.17 -1.92 -5.05
C GLU A 69 -0.10 -1.89 -3.54
N HIS A 70 -1.05 -2.69 -3.06
CA HIS A 70 -1.38 -2.76 -1.64
C HIS A 70 -0.17 -3.14 -0.77
N PHE A 71 0.59 -4.16 -1.15
CA PHE A 71 1.77 -4.56 -0.37
C PHE A 71 2.86 -3.48 -0.41
N ALA A 72 3.02 -2.77 -1.54
CA ALA A 72 3.92 -1.63 -1.62
C ALA A 72 3.51 -0.49 -0.67
N ASP A 73 2.23 -0.12 -0.63
CA ASP A 73 1.69 0.87 0.33
C ASP A 73 1.88 0.41 1.79
N VAL A 74 1.66 -0.88 2.09
CA VAL A 74 1.91 -1.46 3.43
C VAL A 74 3.38 -1.31 3.82
N PHE A 75 4.32 -1.62 2.92
CA PHE A 75 5.75 -1.42 3.23
C PHE A 75 6.10 0.06 3.40
N GLY A 76 5.54 0.93 2.55
CA GLY A 76 5.66 2.38 2.66
C GLY A 76 5.29 2.87 4.06
N THR A 77 4.05 2.61 4.49
CA THR A 77 3.56 3.10 5.77
C THR A 77 4.29 2.46 6.97
N VAL A 78 4.58 1.15 6.92
CA VAL A 78 5.27 0.47 8.04
C VAL A 78 6.69 1.00 8.24
N ILE A 79 7.41 1.25 7.14
CA ILE A 79 8.78 1.78 7.20
C ILE A 79 8.77 3.22 7.69
N THR A 80 7.85 4.06 7.23
CA THR A 80 7.70 5.43 7.73
C THR A 80 7.36 5.45 9.21
N GLN A 81 6.37 4.67 9.65
CA GLN A 81 6.01 4.58 11.06
C GLN A 81 7.19 4.15 11.93
N LEU A 82 7.98 3.18 11.47
CA LEU A 82 9.19 2.75 12.17
C LEU A 82 10.25 3.86 12.23
N ALA A 83 10.51 4.54 11.12
CA ALA A 83 11.53 5.59 11.02
C ALA A 83 11.18 6.82 11.87
N GLU A 84 9.89 7.13 11.97
CA GLU A 84 9.36 8.27 12.71
C GLU A 84 8.90 7.93 14.13
N ASN A 85 9.06 6.67 14.56
CA ASN A 85 8.64 6.18 15.87
C ASN A 85 7.15 6.47 16.16
N GLN A 86 6.30 6.21 15.16
CA GLN A 86 4.85 6.32 15.23
C GLN A 86 4.22 4.97 15.59
N THR A 87 3.02 5.02 16.19
CA THR A 87 2.13 3.85 16.32
C THR A 87 1.02 3.92 15.28
N ALA A 88 0.23 2.84 15.17
CA ALA A 88 -0.96 2.82 14.34
C ALA A 88 -1.93 3.98 14.63
N ASP A 89 -2.02 4.42 15.89
CA ASP A 89 -2.90 5.52 16.32
C ASP A 89 -2.37 6.92 15.98
N THR A 90 -1.06 7.07 15.74
CA THR A 90 -0.43 8.37 15.51
C THR A 90 0.00 8.59 14.06
N ALA A 91 0.04 7.53 13.25
CA ALA A 91 0.36 7.61 11.83
C ALA A 91 -0.77 8.31 11.04
N ASP A 92 -0.41 9.06 10.00
CA ASP A 92 -1.37 9.73 9.10
C ASP A 92 -2.15 8.73 8.22
N TRP A 93 -1.55 7.59 7.89
CA TRP A 93 -2.04 6.61 6.92
C TRP A 93 -2.24 7.16 5.50
N LEU A 94 -1.50 8.20 5.16
CA LEU A 94 -1.46 8.79 3.82
C LEU A 94 -0.31 8.17 3.02
N ILE A 95 -0.44 8.19 1.69
CA ILE A 95 0.63 7.82 0.77
C ILE A 95 0.93 9.02 -0.13
N GLY A 96 2.18 9.45 -0.15
CA GLY A 96 2.69 10.51 -1.02
C GLY A 96 2.12 11.90 -0.71
N ASP A 97 1.84 12.21 0.55
CA ASP A 97 1.50 13.58 0.98
C ASP A 97 2.73 14.51 0.91
N GLU A 98 3.92 14.01 1.27
CA GLU A 98 5.18 14.77 1.25
C GLU A 98 5.66 15.17 -0.16
N ILE A 99 5.16 14.50 -1.20
CA ILE A 99 5.48 14.86 -2.60
C ILE A 99 4.52 15.91 -3.18
N MET A 100 3.48 16.31 -2.46
CA MET A 100 2.54 17.30 -2.98
C MET A 100 3.17 18.69 -3.05
N GLY A 101 3.10 19.28 -4.24
CA GLY A 101 3.55 20.64 -4.51
C GLY A 101 2.58 21.69 -3.98
N PRO A 102 2.92 23.00 -4.13
CA PRO A 102 2.09 24.09 -3.62
C PRO A 102 0.64 24.07 -4.10
N ASP A 103 0.40 23.59 -5.33
CA ASP A 103 -0.95 23.54 -5.90
C ASP A 103 -1.82 22.42 -5.32
N LEU A 104 -1.21 21.46 -4.61
CA LEU A 104 -1.84 20.29 -3.99
C LEU A 104 -1.56 20.21 -2.49
N TYR A 105 -1.22 21.34 -1.86
CA TYR A 105 -0.82 21.37 -0.45
C TYR A 105 -1.91 20.79 0.48
N GLY A 106 -1.53 19.81 1.29
CA GLY A 106 -2.40 19.13 2.25
C GLY A 106 -3.18 17.93 1.69
N GLU A 107 -3.00 17.62 0.41
CA GLU A 107 -3.55 16.41 -0.23
C GLU A 107 -2.54 15.25 -0.15
N ALA A 108 -2.98 14.04 -0.53
CA ALA A 108 -2.13 12.86 -0.69
C ALA A 108 -2.49 12.10 -1.97
N LEU A 109 -1.66 11.15 -2.41
CA LEU A 109 -2.02 10.30 -3.55
C LEU A 109 -3.11 9.31 -3.18
N ARG A 110 -3.04 8.78 -1.95
CA ARG A 110 -3.97 7.77 -1.42
C ARG A 110 -4.11 7.93 0.09
N SER A 111 -5.22 7.43 0.61
CA SER A 111 -5.43 7.24 2.05
C SER A 111 -5.68 5.76 2.31
N MET A 112 -4.85 5.14 3.15
CA MET A 112 -5.09 3.78 3.61
C MET A 112 -6.21 3.71 4.65
N SER A 113 -6.38 4.78 5.45
CA SER A 113 -7.42 4.84 6.46
C SER A 113 -8.78 5.18 5.86
N GLU A 114 -8.87 6.01 4.83
CA GLU A 114 -10.12 6.41 4.19
C GLU A 114 -9.98 6.48 2.65
N PRO A 115 -9.88 5.33 1.94
CA PRO A 115 -9.75 5.34 0.47
C PRO A 115 -10.91 6.10 -0.20
N GLY A 116 -10.58 6.95 -1.18
CA GLY A 116 -11.54 7.82 -1.87
C GLY A 116 -11.61 9.24 -1.31
N THR A 117 -10.71 9.60 -0.39
CA THR A 117 -10.69 10.91 0.31
C THR A 117 -9.36 11.64 0.24
N ALA A 118 -8.33 11.07 -0.38
CA ALA A 118 -6.98 11.63 -0.37
C ALA A 118 -6.86 12.97 -1.12
N TYR A 119 -7.77 13.20 -2.08
CA TYR A 119 -7.88 14.45 -2.82
C TYR A 119 -9.27 14.66 -3.45
N ASP A 120 -9.70 15.92 -3.54
CA ASP A 120 -10.88 16.36 -4.30
C ASP A 120 -10.69 17.80 -4.78
N ASN A 121 -10.05 17.95 -5.95
CA ASN A 121 -9.67 19.26 -6.49
C ASN A 121 -9.69 19.28 -8.02
N SER A 122 -9.58 20.48 -8.61
CA SER A 122 -9.66 20.66 -10.07
C SER A 122 -8.44 20.16 -10.85
N ILE A 123 -7.34 19.80 -10.18
CA ILE A 123 -6.07 19.43 -10.81
C ILE A 123 -5.98 17.91 -10.98
N LEU A 124 -6.25 17.16 -9.90
CA LEU A 124 -6.23 15.70 -9.91
C LEU A 124 -7.63 15.08 -10.10
N GLY A 125 -8.69 15.87 -9.95
CA GLY A 125 -10.05 15.37 -9.87
C GLY A 125 -10.36 14.88 -8.45
N LYS A 126 -11.11 13.78 -8.36
CA LYS A 126 -11.46 13.13 -7.09
C LYS A 126 -10.80 11.77 -6.98
N ASP A 127 -10.32 11.44 -5.78
CA ASP A 127 -9.78 10.11 -5.46
C ASP A 127 -10.81 9.01 -5.83
N PRO A 128 -10.48 8.10 -6.78
CA PRO A 128 -11.40 7.08 -7.26
C PRO A 128 -11.40 5.80 -6.40
N GLN A 129 -10.56 5.69 -5.37
CA GLN A 129 -10.36 4.44 -4.66
C GLN A 129 -11.61 3.99 -3.87
N PRO A 130 -12.11 2.77 -4.08
CA PRO A 130 -13.16 2.21 -3.24
C PRO A 130 -12.62 1.72 -1.90
N ALA A 131 -13.36 1.96 -0.82
CA ALA A 131 -13.08 1.40 0.51
C ALA A 131 -13.71 0.01 0.73
N HIS A 132 -14.56 -0.46 -0.19
CA HIS A 132 -15.31 -1.72 -0.04
C HIS A 132 -15.47 -2.45 -1.38
N VAL A 133 -15.40 -3.79 -1.39
CA VAL A 133 -15.41 -4.61 -2.62
C VAL A 133 -16.67 -4.46 -3.49
N LYS A 134 -17.79 -4.03 -2.89
CA LYS A 134 -19.05 -3.76 -3.60
C LYS A 134 -18.91 -2.63 -4.62
N ASP A 135 -17.99 -1.71 -4.38
CA ASP A 135 -17.72 -0.52 -5.20
C ASP A 135 -16.44 -0.70 -6.04
N MET A 136 -15.91 -1.94 -6.11
CA MET A 136 -14.68 -2.26 -6.82
C MET A 136 -14.76 -1.87 -8.29
N TYR A 137 -13.72 -1.19 -8.78
CA TYR A 137 -13.59 -0.81 -10.17
C TYR A 137 -13.40 -2.05 -11.06
N THR A 138 -14.22 -2.17 -12.11
CA THR A 138 -14.21 -3.30 -13.05
C THR A 138 -13.83 -2.92 -14.48
N GLY A 139 -13.33 -1.70 -14.70
CA GLY A 139 -12.92 -1.23 -16.01
C GLY A 139 -11.53 -1.74 -16.42
N THR A 140 -11.00 -1.21 -17.52
CA THR A 140 -9.72 -1.65 -18.10
C THR A 140 -8.57 -0.66 -17.93
N GLU A 141 -8.86 0.56 -17.47
CA GLU A 141 -7.82 1.56 -17.20
C GLU A 141 -6.96 1.12 -16.03
N ASP A 142 -5.78 1.73 -15.90
CA ASP A 142 -4.87 1.46 -14.79
C ASP A 142 -4.58 -0.04 -14.59
N GLN A 143 -4.34 -0.74 -15.71
CA GLN A 143 -4.16 -2.20 -15.75
C GLN A 143 -5.30 -3.00 -15.09
N GLY A 144 -6.53 -2.51 -15.15
CA GLY A 144 -7.67 -3.08 -14.45
C GLY A 144 -7.82 -2.57 -13.01
N GLY A 145 -7.44 -1.31 -12.77
CA GLY A 145 -7.57 -0.59 -11.51
C GLY A 145 -6.64 -1.10 -10.42
N VAL A 146 -5.34 -1.23 -10.69
CA VAL A 146 -4.35 -1.69 -9.71
C VAL A 146 -4.17 -0.67 -8.58
N HIS A 147 -3.98 0.61 -8.91
CA HIS A 147 -3.91 1.70 -7.92
C HIS A 147 -5.29 2.02 -7.36
N ILE A 148 -6.35 1.83 -8.16
CA ILE A 148 -7.73 2.11 -7.73
C ILE A 148 -8.16 1.11 -6.65
N ASN A 149 -8.13 -0.19 -6.95
CA ASN A 149 -8.69 -1.22 -6.08
C ASN A 149 -7.79 -1.58 -4.88
N SER A 150 -6.54 -1.12 -4.83
CA SER A 150 -5.64 -1.34 -3.69
C SER A 150 -6.20 -0.78 -2.38
N GLY A 151 -7.00 0.31 -2.46
CA GLY A 151 -7.69 0.93 -1.33
C GLY A 151 -8.48 -0.05 -0.45
N ILE A 152 -9.13 -1.06 -1.06
CA ILE A 152 -9.92 -2.08 -0.34
C ILE A 152 -9.03 -2.86 0.63
N MET A 153 -7.86 -3.30 0.15
CA MET A 153 -6.91 -4.07 0.95
C MET A 153 -6.13 -3.16 1.92
N ASN A 154 -5.81 -1.93 1.51
CA ASN A 154 -5.19 -0.91 2.38
C ASN A 154 -6.04 -0.64 3.62
N LYS A 155 -7.35 -0.44 3.44
CA LYS A 155 -8.30 -0.24 4.54
C LYS A 155 -8.33 -1.42 5.50
N ALA A 156 -8.27 -2.65 4.99
CA ALA A 156 -8.24 -3.85 5.83
C ALA A 156 -6.94 -3.95 6.65
N PHE A 157 -5.79 -3.56 6.08
CA PHE A 157 -4.53 -3.48 6.82
C PHE A 157 -4.60 -2.41 7.91
N TYR A 158 -5.05 -1.19 7.59
CA TYR A 158 -5.27 -0.11 8.55
C TYR A 158 -6.12 -0.59 9.74
N LEU A 159 -7.31 -1.14 9.46
CA LEU A 159 -8.23 -1.62 10.50
C LEU A 159 -7.60 -2.72 11.37
N THR A 160 -6.76 -3.57 10.77
CA THR A 160 -6.03 -4.58 11.54
C THR A 160 -4.97 -3.94 12.41
N ALA A 161 -4.17 -3.03 11.87
CA ALA A 161 -3.09 -2.36 12.59
C ALA A 161 -3.60 -1.53 13.77
N ILE A 162 -4.74 -0.85 13.64
CA ILE A 162 -5.41 -0.17 14.76
C ILE A 162 -5.75 -1.15 15.89
N GLU A 163 -6.14 -2.38 15.55
CA GLU A 163 -6.57 -3.36 16.54
C GLU A 163 -5.41 -4.13 17.20
N ILE A 164 -4.31 -4.43 16.49
CA ILE A 164 -3.19 -5.26 17.02
C ILE A 164 -1.83 -4.57 17.02
N GLY A 165 -1.76 -3.32 16.57
CA GLY A 165 -0.50 -2.61 16.33
C GLY A 165 0.10 -2.95 14.97
N THR A 166 0.82 -1.97 14.41
CA THR A 166 1.45 -2.04 13.09
C THR A 166 2.44 -3.20 12.97
N ASP A 167 3.29 -3.44 13.98
CA ASP A 167 4.31 -4.49 13.94
C ASP A 167 3.70 -5.90 13.81
N GLU A 168 2.64 -6.20 14.58
CA GLU A 168 1.97 -7.50 14.51
C GLU A 168 1.22 -7.68 13.19
N ALA A 169 0.55 -6.63 12.71
CA ALA A 169 -0.13 -6.62 11.42
C ALA A 169 0.87 -6.83 10.27
N ALA A 170 1.98 -6.09 10.26
CA ALA A 170 3.04 -6.21 9.26
C ALA A 170 3.66 -7.61 9.26
N LEU A 171 3.89 -8.21 10.43
CA LEU A 171 4.41 -9.58 10.52
C LEU A 171 3.45 -10.61 9.89
N ILE A 172 2.14 -10.45 10.09
CA ILE A 172 1.11 -11.28 9.47
C ILE A 172 1.12 -11.10 7.95
N TRP A 173 1.09 -9.86 7.48
CA TRP A 173 1.06 -9.53 6.05
C TRP A 173 2.30 -10.05 5.32
N TYR A 174 3.49 -9.86 5.89
CA TYR A 174 4.73 -10.35 5.29
C TYR A 174 4.77 -11.88 5.22
N ASN A 175 4.28 -12.58 6.26
CA ASN A 175 4.17 -14.04 6.21
C ASN A 175 3.16 -14.49 5.14
N ALA A 176 2.06 -13.78 4.97
CA ALA A 176 1.07 -14.10 3.94
C ALA A 176 1.63 -13.89 2.53
N LEU A 177 2.31 -12.76 2.27
CA LEU A 177 2.91 -12.43 0.99
C LEU A 177 3.81 -13.56 0.47
N GLN A 178 4.64 -14.15 1.33
CA GLN A 178 5.52 -15.26 0.95
C GLN A 178 4.79 -16.54 0.50
N ASN A 179 3.48 -16.64 0.72
CA ASN A 179 2.66 -17.79 0.35
C ASN A 179 1.66 -17.47 -0.78
N LEU A 180 1.63 -16.24 -1.27
CA LEU A 180 0.83 -15.88 -2.45
C LEU A 180 1.51 -16.34 -3.73
N TRP A 181 0.72 -16.41 -4.80
CA TRP A 181 1.16 -16.77 -6.14
C TRP A 181 0.82 -15.64 -7.13
N PRO A 182 1.42 -15.65 -8.35
CA PRO A 182 1.37 -14.50 -9.25
C PRO A 182 -0.03 -13.98 -9.59
N THR A 183 -1.02 -14.86 -9.66
CA THR A 183 -2.40 -14.52 -10.06
C THR A 183 -3.37 -14.51 -8.87
N ALA A 184 -2.86 -14.40 -7.64
CA ALA A 184 -3.70 -14.37 -6.46
C ALA A 184 -4.71 -13.22 -6.53
N ASN A 185 -5.96 -13.52 -6.18
CA ASN A 185 -7.04 -12.53 -6.07
C ASN A 185 -7.28 -12.14 -4.60
N PHE A 186 -8.16 -11.17 -4.34
CA PHE A 186 -8.40 -10.68 -2.98
C PHE A 186 -8.86 -11.79 -2.02
N LYS A 187 -9.74 -12.69 -2.47
CA LYS A 187 -10.24 -13.79 -1.64
C LYS A 187 -9.13 -14.77 -1.25
N GLU A 188 -8.22 -15.06 -2.17
CA GLU A 188 -7.06 -15.91 -1.95
C GLU A 188 -6.07 -15.25 -0.98
N ALA A 189 -5.81 -13.95 -1.17
CA ALA A 189 -4.98 -13.17 -0.26
C ALA A 189 -5.53 -13.13 1.16
N VAL A 190 -6.83 -12.88 1.33
CA VAL A 190 -7.52 -12.95 2.63
C VAL A 190 -7.34 -14.32 3.28
N GLY A 191 -7.44 -15.39 2.50
CA GLY A 191 -7.21 -16.77 2.96
C GLY A 191 -5.81 -16.95 3.56
N GLU A 192 -4.78 -16.49 2.85
CA GLU A 192 -3.39 -16.58 3.28
C GLU A 192 -3.07 -15.66 4.48
N ILE A 193 -3.63 -14.45 4.52
CA ILE A 193 -3.46 -13.52 5.65
C ILE A 193 -4.09 -14.09 6.93
N VAL A 194 -5.30 -14.66 6.83
CA VAL A 194 -5.95 -15.33 7.97
C VAL A 194 -5.22 -16.61 8.38
N ARG A 195 -4.62 -17.33 7.43
CA ARG A 195 -3.79 -18.50 7.72
C ARG A 195 -2.51 -18.09 8.47
N ALA A 196 -1.82 -17.06 8.00
CA ALA A 196 -0.62 -16.50 8.64
C ALA A 196 -0.92 -16.03 10.08
N ALA A 197 -1.99 -15.26 10.27
CA ALA A 197 -2.43 -14.81 11.59
C ALA A 197 -2.65 -15.98 12.57
N ARG A 198 -3.27 -17.07 12.09
CA ARG A 198 -3.53 -18.26 12.92
C ARG A 198 -2.25 -18.98 13.33
N ILE A 199 -1.31 -19.15 12.39
CA ILE A 199 -0.03 -19.81 12.65
C ILE A 199 0.78 -18.98 13.65
N LEU A 200 0.89 -17.67 13.43
CA LEU A 200 1.62 -16.76 14.30
C LEU A 200 1.01 -16.68 15.71
N ALA A 201 -0.32 -16.61 15.82
CA ALA A 201 -1.01 -16.61 17.11
C ALA A 201 -0.78 -17.93 17.88
N LYS A 202 -0.88 -19.09 17.21
CA LYS A 202 -0.57 -20.40 17.81
C LYS A 202 0.86 -20.47 18.34
N ASN A 203 1.79 -19.83 17.62
CA ASN A 203 3.21 -19.78 17.98
C ASN A 203 3.54 -18.62 18.95
N LYS A 204 2.53 -17.89 19.46
CA LYS A 204 2.69 -16.74 20.37
C LYS A 204 3.61 -15.65 19.82
N ARG A 205 3.56 -15.43 18.50
CA ARG A 205 4.30 -14.40 17.77
C ARG A 205 3.52 -13.09 17.57
N VAL A 206 2.19 -13.17 17.74
CA VAL A 206 1.22 -12.07 17.70
C VAL A 206 0.12 -12.37 18.72
N ASP A 207 -0.78 -11.42 18.98
CA ASP A 207 -1.91 -11.57 19.89
C ASP A 207 -2.74 -12.82 19.56
N LYS A 208 -3.22 -13.51 20.60
CA LYS A 208 -4.00 -14.74 20.46
C LYS A 208 -5.32 -14.52 19.68
N ASN A 209 -5.85 -13.31 19.67
CA ASN A 209 -7.07 -12.91 18.97
C ASN A 209 -6.77 -12.27 17.60
N ALA A 210 -5.52 -12.16 17.17
CA ALA A 210 -5.15 -11.54 15.89
C ALA A 210 -5.92 -12.13 14.71
N THR A 211 -6.14 -13.46 14.70
CA THR A 211 -6.95 -14.11 13.65
C THR A 211 -8.38 -13.58 13.57
N GLN A 212 -9.01 -13.29 14.72
CA GLN A 212 -10.36 -12.77 14.77
C GLN A 212 -10.40 -11.28 14.38
N ARG A 213 -9.38 -10.50 14.78
CA ARG A 213 -9.24 -9.08 14.42
C ARG A 213 -9.06 -8.91 12.91
N VAL A 214 -8.14 -9.67 12.32
CA VAL A 214 -7.94 -9.74 10.84
C VAL A 214 -9.24 -10.09 10.11
N ARG A 215 -9.97 -11.12 10.58
CA ARG A 215 -11.27 -11.49 9.97
C ARG A 215 -12.31 -10.39 10.07
N THR A 216 -12.29 -9.61 11.15
CA THR A 216 -13.22 -8.50 11.35
C THR A 216 -12.89 -7.36 10.39
N ALA A 217 -11.61 -6.97 10.29
CA ALA A 217 -11.16 -5.97 9.33
C ALA A 217 -11.54 -6.31 7.88
N PHE A 218 -11.38 -7.57 7.46
CA PHE A 218 -11.79 -7.97 6.12
C PHE A 218 -13.30 -8.00 5.89
N ARG A 219 -14.12 -8.24 6.94
CA ARG A 219 -15.58 -8.10 6.82
C ARG A 219 -15.99 -6.66 6.59
N GLU A 220 -15.34 -5.70 7.24
CA GLU A 220 -15.64 -4.27 7.09
C GLU A 220 -15.43 -3.77 5.65
N VAL A 221 -14.54 -4.41 4.88
CA VAL A 221 -14.31 -4.09 3.46
C VAL A 221 -15.02 -5.05 2.49
N GLY A 222 -15.84 -5.96 3.01
CA GLY A 222 -16.69 -6.88 2.23
C GLY A 222 -16.01 -8.14 1.72
N LEU A 223 -14.87 -8.53 2.27
CA LEU A 223 -14.08 -9.69 1.83
C LEU A 223 -14.31 -10.97 2.68
N PHE A 224 -15.54 -11.17 3.18
CA PHE A 224 -15.95 -12.35 3.95
C PHE A 224 -17.43 -12.72 3.78
#